data_AF-A0A0U3N8W3-F1
#
_entry.id   AF-A0A0U3N8W3-F1
#
_cell.length_a   1.000
_cell.length_b   1.000
_cell.length_c   1.000
_cell.angle_alpha   90.00
_cell.angle_beta   90.00
_cell.angle_gamma   90.00
#
_symmetry.space_group_name_H-M   'P 1'
#
loop_
_entity.id
_entity.type
_entity.pdbx_description
1 polymer ?
#
loop_
_entity_poly.entity_id
_entity_poly.type
_entity_poly.pdbx_seq_one_letter_code
_entity_poly.pdbx_strand_id
1 'polypeptide(L)'
;MARFKENAVRSRAETGVGRCVDDSPQKRTSMSRVRAHFCLSSVRFRTHMSIRIAILTVSSLICSAAVAGPVANEAFAQAALLGMQLSVKKAAQEGGASHETYACVQRLTPEVFVAAVDAVMSAALTQQQRDDADRFFSSDVGRKYLKHGLLQTYNAVGQKPPEALPSFSDVEYSALSSFASTSTGQLLITRQVMQSPAARQVYGRRISELVAECKQ
;
A
#
# COMPACT_ATOMS: atom_id res chain seq x y z
N MET A 1 29.91 -15.12 -0.42
CA MET A 1 29.19 -15.76 0.70
C MET A 1 29.87 -15.37 2.02
N ALA A 2 29.69 -14.11 2.46
CA ALA A 2 30.25 -13.59 3.71
C ALA A 2 29.58 -12.26 4.08
N ARG A 3 29.26 -12.10 5.38
CA ARG A 3 28.81 -10.90 6.11
C ARG A 3 27.33 -10.49 5.99
N PHE A 4 26.49 -11.23 6.71
CA PHE A 4 25.17 -10.78 7.20
C PHE A 4 25.05 -10.97 8.72
N LYS A 5 26.13 -10.65 9.45
CA LYS A 5 26.16 -10.67 10.93
C LYS A 5 26.63 -9.30 11.44
N GLU A 6 26.06 -8.94 12.58
CA GLU A 6 26.33 -7.77 13.42
C GLU A 6 25.73 -6.43 12.98
N ASN A 7 24.53 -6.16 13.51
CA ASN A 7 24.32 -4.91 14.22
C ASN A 7 23.45 -5.18 15.45
N ALA A 8 24.14 -5.56 16.53
CA ALA A 8 23.60 -5.58 17.87
C ALA A 8 23.82 -4.20 18.51
N VAL A 9 22.73 -3.64 19.03
CA VAL A 9 22.66 -3.01 20.35
C VAL A 9 23.73 -1.96 20.65
N ARG A 10 23.36 -0.68 20.47
CA ARG A 10 23.87 0.40 21.33
C ARG A 10 22.68 1.18 21.90
N SER A 11 22.39 0.88 23.16
CA SER A 11 21.45 1.56 24.05
C SER A 11 22.22 2.51 24.97
N ARG A 12 21.48 3.49 25.52
CA ARG A 12 21.84 4.54 26.50
C ARG A 12 22.38 5.85 25.90
N ALA A 13 22.01 7.02 26.41
CA ALA A 13 21.02 7.40 27.41
C ALA A 13 20.95 8.92 27.36
N GLU A 14 19.76 9.51 27.25
CA GLU A 14 19.55 10.88 27.70
C GLU A 14 18.28 10.95 28.55
N THR A 15 18.57 11.18 29.82
CA THR A 15 17.75 11.72 30.89
C THR A 15 16.97 12.96 30.46
N GLY A 16 15.67 12.97 30.75
CA GLY A 16 14.83 14.16 30.58
C GLY A 16 13.55 14.04 31.40
N VAL A 17 13.68 14.22 32.72
CA VAL A 17 12.57 14.36 33.66
C VAL A 17 11.85 15.68 33.36
N GLY A 18 10.56 15.62 33.07
CA GLY A 18 9.69 16.78 32.95
C GLY A 18 8.24 16.39 33.23
N ARG A 19 7.87 16.35 34.52
CA ARG A 19 6.46 16.36 34.95
C ARG A 19 5.93 17.78 34.82
N CYS A 20 4.82 17.97 34.12
CA CYS A 20 3.81 18.96 34.48
C CYS A 20 2.46 18.28 34.35
N VAL A 21 1.82 18.14 35.51
CA VAL A 21 0.43 17.79 35.71
C VAL A 21 -0.39 19.01 35.29
N ASP A 22 -1.41 18.81 34.46
CA ASP A 22 -2.53 19.73 34.44
C ASP A 22 -3.82 18.93 34.49
N ASP A 23 -4.49 19.10 35.63
CA ASP A 23 -5.76 18.55 36.02
C ASP A 23 -6.82 19.58 35.63
N SER A 24 -7.74 19.22 34.74
CA SER A 24 -8.91 20.05 34.47
C SER A 24 -10.13 19.20 34.10
N PRO A 25 -11.19 19.20 34.95
CA PRO A 25 -12.41 18.46 34.71
C PRO A 25 -13.41 19.34 33.96
N GLN A 26 -13.70 19.03 32.69
CA GLN A 26 -14.73 19.76 31.94
C GLN A 26 -15.95 18.89 31.60
N LYS A 27 -16.90 18.96 32.54
CA LYS A 27 -18.37 18.96 32.44
C LYS A 27 -19.05 18.32 31.22
N ARG A 28 -19.87 17.31 31.55
CA ARG A 28 -21.08 16.87 30.85
C ARG A 28 -21.99 18.03 30.43
N THR A 29 -22.46 18.01 29.19
CA THR A 29 -23.82 18.39 28.75
C THR A 29 -24.17 17.49 27.54
N SER A 30 -25.13 16.58 27.66
CA SER A 30 -26.58 16.75 27.48
C SER A 30 -27.02 16.79 26.01
N MET A 31 -27.61 15.66 25.60
CA MET A 31 -28.78 15.49 24.73
C MET A 31 -29.11 16.60 23.71
N SER A 32 -29.20 16.21 22.44
CA SER A 32 -30.32 16.60 21.57
C SER A 32 -30.58 15.57 20.48
N ARG A 33 -31.75 14.95 20.56
CA ARG A 33 -32.42 14.22 19.48
C ARG A 33 -32.67 15.20 18.34
N VAL A 34 -32.28 14.87 17.10
CA VAL A 34 -32.89 15.47 15.91
C VAL A 34 -33.31 14.38 14.94
N ARG A 35 -34.54 14.58 14.47
CA ARG A 35 -35.45 13.67 13.81
C ARG A 35 -34.97 13.23 12.43
N ALA A 36 -35.30 11.98 12.12
CA ALA A 36 -35.36 11.43 10.77
C ALA A 36 -36.28 12.28 9.87
N HIS A 37 -35.79 12.64 8.69
CA HIS A 37 -36.64 13.00 7.55
C HIS A 37 -36.39 12.01 6.42
N PHE A 38 -37.33 11.08 6.30
CA PHE A 38 -37.60 10.27 5.13
C PHE A 38 -37.99 11.20 3.97
N CYS A 39 -37.30 11.12 2.83
CA CYS A 39 -37.79 11.65 1.55
C CYS A 39 -37.76 10.52 0.52
N LEU A 40 -38.85 9.76 0.47
CA LEU A 40 -39.22 8.87 -0.63
C LEU A 40 -39.62 9.74 -1.83
N SER A 41 -38.67 10.02 -2.72
CA SER A 41 -38.99 10.61 -4.02
C SER A 41 -39.15 9.48 -5.04
N SER A 42 -40.42 9.15 -5.28
CA SER A 42 -40.88 8.20 -6.28
C SER A 42 -40.95 8.91 -7.64
N VAL A 43 -39.98 8.70 -8.52
CA VAL A 43 -40.08 9.17 -9.91
C VAL A 43 -40.49 7.99 -10.78
N ARG A 44 -41.80 7.92 -11.06
CA ARG A 44 -42.38 7.15 -12.16
C ARG A 44 -41.96 7.81 -13.46
N PHE A 45 -41.15 7.14 -14.29
CA PHE A 45 -41.00 7.52 -15.69
C PHE A 45 -41.76 6.56 -16.59
N ARG A 46 -42.78 7.12 -17.23
CA ARG A 46 -43.70 6.53 -18.19
C ARG A 46 -42.93 5.95 -19.38
N THR A 47 -43.29 4.72 -19.70
CA THR A 47 -43.31 4.13 -21.04
C THR A 47 -43.91 5.07 -22.09
N HIS A 48 -43.34 5.16 -23.29
CA HIS A 48 -44.06 5.05 -24.57
C HIS A 48 -43.13 5.13 -25.81
N MET A 49 -43.42 4.23 -26.76
CA MET A 49 -43.18 4.28 -28.23
C MET A 49 -41.73 4.25 -28.73
N SER A 50 -41.25 3.09 -29.20
CA SER A 50 -41.46 2.55 -30.56
C SER A 50 -40.83 3.38 -31.67
N ILE A 51 -39.50 3.27 -31.79
CA ILE A 51 -38.77 3.58 -33.02
C ILE A 51 -37.97 2.32 -33.36
N ARG A 52 -38.46 1.55 -34.34
CA ARG A 52 -37.74 0.43 -34.94
C ARG A 52 -36.75 0.99 -35.96
N ILE A 53 -35.57 1.39 -35.48
CA ILE A 53 -34.41 1.58 -36.33
C ILE A 53 -33.56 0.31 -36.19
N ALA A 54 -33.60 -0.54 -37.21
CA ALA A 54 -32.67 -1.64 -37.37
C ALA A 54 -31.31 -1.07 -37.82
N ILE A 55 -30.57 -0.46 -36.89
CA ILE A 55 -29.14 -0.24 -37.09
C ILE A 55 -28.48 -1.59 -36.84
N LEU A 56 -27.89 -2.15 -37.90
CA LEU A 56 -26.82 -3.14 -37.81
C LEU A 56 -25.64 -2.50 -37.07
N THR A 57 -25.74 -2.39 -35.74
CA THR A 57 -24.59 -2.08 -34.89
C THR A 57 -23.73 -3.34 -34.91
N VAL A 58 -22.73 -3.34 -35.78
CA VAL A 58 -21.54 -4.18 -35.64
C VAL A 58 -20.91 -3.77 -34.31
N SER A 59 -21.38 -4.39 -33.23
CA SER A 59 -20.77 -4.29 -31.91
C SER A 59 -19.41 -4.96 -32.02
N SER A 60 -18.41 -4.21 -32.47
CA SER A 60 -17.01 -4.54 -32.24
C SER A 60 -16.85 -4.61 -30.73
N LEU A 61 -17.01 -5.81 -30.17
CA LEU A 61 -16.50 -6.18 -28.86
C LEU A 61 -14.98 -6.02 -28.96
N ILE A 62 -14.50 -4.79 -28.81
CA ILE A 62 -13.14 -4.52 -28.42
C ILE A 62 -13.09 -5.03 -27.00
N CYS A 63 -12.75 -6.31 -26.87
CA CYS A 63 -12.37 -6.91 -25.61
C CYS A 63 -11.12 -6.14 -25.18
N SER A 64 -11.29 -5.07 -24.42
CA SER A 64 -10.21 -4.40 -23.73
C SER A 64 -9.64 -5.43 -22.77
N ALA A 65 -8.65 -6.19 -23.24
CA ALA A 65 -7.80 -6.95 -22.34
C ALA A 65 -7.26 -5.92 -21.37
N ALA A 66 -7.69 -5.99 -20.11
CA ALA A 66 -7.12 -5.19 -19.05
C ALA A 66 -5.62 -5.46 -19.11
N VAL A 67 -4.86 -4.48 -19.56
CA VAL A 67 -3.40 -4.61 -19.64
C VAL A 67 -2.96 -4.66 -18.19
N ALA A 68 -2.68 -5.88 -17.70
CA ALA A 68 -2.12 -6.07 -16.39
C ALA A 68 -0.86 -5.20 -16.32
N GLY A 69 -0.79 -4.33 -15.31
CA GLY A 69 0.40 -3.53 -15.08
C GLY A 69 1.60 -4.44 -14.78
N PRO A 70 2.83 -3.88 -14.76
CA PRO A 70 3.99 -4.65 -14.32
C PRO A 70 3.75 -5.24 -12.93
N VAL A 71 3.98 -6.54 -12.78
CA VAL A 71 3.82 -7.32 -11.53
C VAL A 71 4.65 -6.68 -10.41
N ALA A 72 5.83 -6.19 -10.75
CA ALA A 72 6.68 -5.46 -9.81
C ALA A 72 5.97 -4.23 -9.21
N ASN A 73 5.34 -3.41 -10.06
CA ASN A 73 4.68 -2.19 -9.64
C ASN A 73 3.49 -2.48 -8.72
N GLU A 74 2.67 -3.47 -9.09
CA GLU A 74 1.51 -3.89 -8.30
C GLU A 74 1.94 -4.40 -6.92
N ALA A 75 2.97 -5.24 -6.85
CA ALA A 75 3.46 -5.79 -5.59
C ALA A 75 4.04 -4.72 -4.65
N PHE A 76 4.79 -3.76 -5.19
CA PHE A 76 5.28 -2.63 -4.38
C PHE A 76 4.15 -1.68 -3.96
N ALA A 77 3.13 -1.49 -4.80
CA ALA A 77 1.97 -0.69 -4.46
C ALA A 77 1.16 -1.34 -3.33
N GLN A 78 0.99 -2.66 -3.37
CA GLN A 78 0.38 -3.44 -2.29
C GLN A 78 1.15 -3.30 -0.97
N ALA A 79 2.48 -3.38 -1.02
CA ALA A 79 3.32 -3.21 0.18
C ALA A 79 3.24 -1.80 0.77
N ALA A 80 3.22 -0.76 -0.08
CA ALA A 80 3.06 0.62 0.35
C ALA A 80 1.69 0.87 1.01
N LEU A 81 0.60 0.39 0.37
CA LEU A 81 -0.74 0.45 0.94
C LEU A 81 -0.82 -0.27 2.28
N LEU A 82 -0.30 -1.50 2.36
CA LEU A 82 -0.29 -2.26 3.60
C LEU A 82 0.44 -1.51 4.72
N GLY A 83 1.60 -0.94 4.43
CA GLY A 83 2.34 -0.11 5.39
C GLY A 83 1.50 1.04 5.93
N MET A 84 0.84 1.79 5.04
CA MET A 84 -0.07 2.88 5.42
C MET A 84 -1.25 2.37 6.27
N GLN A 85 -1.93 1.30 5.84
CA GLN A 85 -3.07 0.73 6.55
C GLN A 85 -2.69 0.27 7.96
N LEU A 86 -1.53 -0.34 8.12
CA LEU A 86 -1.02 -0.77 9.42
C LEU A 86 -0.64 0.41 10.31
N SER A 87 -0.02 1.46 9.75
CA SER A 87 0.31 2.69 10.49
C SER A 87 -0.95 3.41 10.97
N VAL A 88 -1.97 3.56 10.11
CA VAL A 88 -3.24 4.21 10.48
C VAL A 88 -4.02 3.37 11.49
N LYS A 89 -4.00 2.04 11.36
CA LYS A 89 -4.57 1.14 12.38
C LYS A 89 -3.94 1.37 13.74
N LYS A 90 -2.60 1.42 13.81
CA LYS A 90 -1.88 1.68 15.06
C LYS A 90 -2.23 3.05 15.63
N ALA A 91 -2.23 4.10 14.79
CA ALA A 91 -2.62 5.44 15.21
C ALA A 91 -4.06 5.48 15.76
N ALA A 92 -5.02 4.77 15.15
CA ALA A 92 -6.38 4.69 15.64
C ALA A 92 -6.46 4.00 17.02
N GLN A 93 -5.69 2.93 17.23
CA GLN A 93 -5.60 2.24 18.53
C GLN A 93 -5.00 3.13 19.63
N GLU A 94 -4.12 4.06 19.26
CA GLU A 94 -3.48 5.03 20.14
C GLU A 94 -4.29 6.35 20.27
N GLY A 95 -5.47 6.44 19.65
CA GLY A 95 -6.31 7.65 19.66
C GLY A 95 -5.84 8.79 18.74
N GLY A 96 -4.82 8.54 17.91
CA GLY A 96 -4.26 9.51 16.95
C GLY A 96 -4.98 9.59 15.59
N ALA A 97 -5.94 8.72 15.32
CA ALA A 97 -6.79 8.76 14.13
C ALA A 97 -8.26 8.48 14.48
N SER A 98 -9.19 9.17 13.82
CA SER A 98 -10.63 8.94 14.02
C SER A 98 -11.05 7.59 13.43
N HIS A 99 -12.18 7.05 13.89
CA HIS A 99 -12.73 5.80 13.37
C HIS A 99 -13.09 5.94 11.88
N GLU A 100 -13.58 7.10 11.45
CA GLU A 100 -13.93 7.42 10.07
C GLU A 100 -12.69 7.39 9.16
N THR A 101 -11.60 8.05 9.57
CA THR A 101 -10.33 8.04 8.82
C THR A 101 -9.78 6.62 8.72
N TYR A 102 -9.80 5.86 9.82
CA TYR A 102 -9.38 4.46 9.81
C TYR A 102 -10.20 3.63 8.81
N ALA A 103 -11.54 3.68 8.90
CA ALA A 103 -12.44 2.94 8.02
C ALA A 103 -12.32 3.36 6.54
N CYS A 104 -12.01 4.63 6.26
CA CYS A 104 -11.71 5.09 4.90
C CYS A 104 -10.40 4.46 4.38
N VAL A 105 -9.30 4.56 5.13
CA VAL A 105 -7.99 4.04 4.72
C VAL A 105 -8.02 2.51 4.51
N GLN A 106 -8.76 1.77 5.33
CA GLN A 106 -8.88 0.32 5.17
C GLN A 106 -9.61 -0.10 3.88
N ARG A 107 -10.38 0.80 3.25
CA ARG A 107 -11.09 0.53 1.98
C ARG A 107 -10.29 0.90 0.73
N LEU A 108 -9.14 1.55 0.89
CA LEU A 108 -8.27 1.88 -0.23
C LEU A 108 -7.69 0.59 -0.85
N THR A 109 -7.44 0.64 -2.15
CA THR A 109 -6.92 -0.48 -2.95
C THR A 109 -5.53 -0.14 -3.50
N PRO A 110 -4.68 -1.14 -3.87
CA PRO A 110 -3.28 -0.89 -4.24
C PRO A 110 -3.08 0.10 -5.39
N GLU A 111 -4.07 0.24 -6.29
CA GLU A 111 -4.05 1.11 -7.46
C GLU A 111 -3.75 2.57 -7.10
N VAL A 112 -4.11 3.01 -5.88
CA VAL A 112 -3.84 4.38 -5.40
C VAL A 112 -2.34 4.68 -5.26
N PHE A 113 -1.47 3.65 -5.22
CA PHE A 113 -0.03 3.78 -5.14
C PHE A 113 0.71 3.45 -6.44
N VAL A 114 0.05 2.90 -7.48
CA VAL A 114 0.73 2.45 -8.70
C VAL A 114 1.52 3.59 -9.37
N ALA A 115 0.94 4.78 -9.49
CA ALA A 115 1.63 5.93 -10.08
C ALA A 115 2.84 6.41 -9.23
N ALA A 116 2.74 6.32 -7.90
CA ALA A 116 3.84 6.69 -7.00
C ALA A 116 4.99 5.68 -7.11
N VAL A 117 4.67 4.39 -7.19
CA VAL A 117 5.65 3.31 -7.40
C VAL A 117 6.33 3.46 -8.76
N ASP A 118 5.55 3.70 -9.82
CA ASP A 118 6.09 3.90 -11.17
C ASP A 118 7.04 5.10 -11.24
N ALA A 119 6.71 6.21 -10.57
CA ALA A 119 7.60 7.37 -10.46
C ALA A 119 8.93 7.03 -9.78
N VAL A 120 8.91 6.22 -8.71
CA VAL A 120 10.15 5.76 -8.04
C VAL A 120 10.95 4.83 -8.94
N MET A 121 10.31 3.86 -9.59
CA MET A 121 10.99 2.90 -10.45
C MET A 121 11.55 3.53 -11.71
N SER A 122 10.82 4.46 -12.34
CA SER A 122 11.28 5.17 -13.53
C SER A 122 12.43 6.14 -13.26
N ALA A 123 12.49 6.72 -12.05
CA ALA A 123 13.62 7.54 -11.63
C ALA A 123 14.88 6.72 -11.30
N ALA A 124 14.72 5.48 -10.84
CA ALA A 124 15.83 4.65 -10.35
C ALA A 124 16.33 3.60 -11.35
N LEU A 125 15.49 3.18 -12.30
CA LEU A 125 15.73 2.07 -13.21
C LEU A 125 15.54 2.49 -14.67
N THR A 126 16.35 1.93 -15.56
CA THR A 126 16.10 2.01 -17.01
C THR A 126 14.89 1.13 -17.39
N GLN A 127 14.34 1.30 -18.60
CA GLN A 127 13.25 0.45 -19.09
C GLN A 127 13.64 -1.03 -19.08
N GLN A 128 14.83 -1.38 -19.59
CA GLN A 128 15.33 -2.76 -19.57
C GLN A 128 15.39 -3.34 -18.16
N GLN A 129 15.82 -2.55 -17.17
CA GLN A 129 15.88 -2.99 -15.78
C GLN A 129 14.48 -3.20 -15.19
N ARG A 130 13.49 -2.39 -15.58
CA ARG A 130 12.08 -2.62 -15.19
C ARG A 130 11.54 -3.92 -15.80
N ASP A 131 11.84 -4.18 -17.07
CA ASP A 131 11.41 -5.41 -17.75
C ASP A 131 12.08 -6.65 -17.11
N ASP A 132 13.35 -6.55 -16.73
CA ASP A 132 14.06 -7.62 -16.02
C ASP A 132 13.51 -7.85 -14.60
N ALA A 133 13.15 -6.77 -13.89
CA ALA A 133 12.50 -6.86 -12.58
C ALA A 133 11.14 -7.54 -12.70
N ASP A 134 10.35 -7.16 -13.69
CA ASP A 134 9.03 -7.74 -13.96
C ASP A 134 9.12 -9.23 -14.30
N ARG A 135 10.08 -9.61 -15.15
CA ARG A 135 10.36 -11.02 -15.47
C ARG A 135 10.71 -11.83 -14.22
N PHE A 136 11.59 -11.30 -13.37
CA PHE A 136 11.97 -11.98 -12.13
C PHE A 136 10.80 -12.09 -11.16
N PHE A 137 10.11 -10.99 -10.89
CA PHE A 137 9.00 -10.97 -9.94
C PHE A 137 7.76 -11.73 -10.41
N SER A 138 7.64 -11.97 -11.72
CA SER A 138 6.66 -12.88 -12.31
C SER A 138 7.02 -14.36 -12.12
N SER A 139 8.24 -14.72 -11.71
CA SER A 139 8.63 -16.11 -11.41
C SER A 139 8.13 -16.56 -10.04
N ASP A 140 8.08 -17.88 -9.80
CA ASP A 140 7.66 -18.43 -8.50
C ASP A 140 8.52 -17.93 -7.33
N VAL A 141 9.86 -17.90 -7.53
CA VAL A 141 10.81 -17.39 -6.55
C VAL A 141 10.61 -15.89 -6.31
N GLY A 142 10.39 -15.13 -7.38
CA GLY A 142 10.13 -13.69 -7.29
C GLY A 142 8.84 -13.37 -6.54
N ARG A 143 7.73 -14.05 -6.84
CA ARG A 143 6.46 -13.89 -6.12
C ARG A 143 6.59 -14.29 -4.66
N LYS A 144 7.34 -15.37 -4.36
CA LYS A 144 7.63 -15.79 -2.98
C LYS A 144 8.46 -14.74 -2.22
N TYR A 145 9.43 -14.12 -2.89
CA TYR A 145 10.20 -13.00 -2.35
C TYR A 145 9.34 -11.76 -2.06
N LEU A 146 8.45 -11.39 -2.98
CA LEU A 146 7.50 -10.29 -2.77
C LEU A 146 6.56 -10.56 -1.59
N LYS A 147 6.00 -11.78 -1.49
CA LYS A 147 5.18 -12.19 -0.35
C LYS A 147 5.96 -12.12 0.96
N HIS A 148 7.21 -12.57 0.97
CA HIS A 148 8.07 -12.46 2.14
C HIS A 148 8.27 -10.99 2.55
N GLY A 149 8.57 -10.10 1.60
CA GLY A 149 8.68 -8.65 1.86
C GLY A 149 7.39 -8.04 2.41
N LEU A 150 6.24 -8.37 1.82
CA LEU A 150 4.93 -7.91 2.27
C LEU A 150 4.64 -8.32 3.72
N LEU A 151 4.93 -9.58 4.09
CA LEU A 151 4.74 -10.06 5.46
C LEU A 151 5.72 -9.45 6.45
N GLN A 152 6.94 -9.08 6.02
CA GLN A 152 7.88 -8.34 6.86
C GLN A 152 7.39 -6.93 7.22
N THR A 153 6.51 -6.31 6.42
CA THR A 153 5.92 -5.01 6.76
C THR A 153 5.14 -5.03 8.08
N TYR A 154 4.52 -6.17 8.45
CA TYR A 154 3.88 -6.33 9.77
C TYR A 154 4.89 -6.20 10.91
N ASN A 155 6.04 -6.87 10.79
CA ASN A 155 7.08 -6.81 11.82
C ASN A 155 7.64 -5.39 11.98
N ALA A 156 7.77 -4.64 10.87
CA ALA A 156 8.27 -3.27 10.89
C ALA A 156 7.39 -2.31 11.72
N VAL A 157 6.09 -2.59 11.86
CA VAL A 157 5.16 -1.82 12.69
C VAL A 157 4.88 -2.47 14.06
N GLY A 158 5.60 -3.54 14.41
CA GLY A 158 5.40 -4.28 15.66
C GLY A 158 4.14 -5.15 15.68
N GLN A 159 3.58 -5.52 14.53
CA GLN A 159 2.45 -6.43 14.41
C GLN A 159 2.92 -7.83 13.99
N LYS A 160 2.20 -8.86 14.45
CA LYS A 160 2.43 -10.24 13.99
C LYS A 160 1.85 -10.41 12.57
N PRO A 161 2.59 -10.99 11.62
CA PRO A 161 2.05 -11.29 10.30
C PRO A 161 0.93 -12.34 10.40
N PRO A 162 -0.10 -12.26 9.53
CA PRO A 162 -1.23 -13.19 9.55
C PRO A 162 -0.83 -14.62 9.14
N GLU A 163 0.27 -14.74 8.40
CA GLU A 163 0.84 -16.00 7.91
C GLU A 163 2.32 -16.10 8.31
N ALA A 164 2.85 -17.32 8.36
CA ALA A 164 4.27 -17.53 8.54
C ALA A 164 5.07 -16.98 7.35
N LEU A 165 6.28 -16.49 7.61
CA LEU A 165 7.19 -16.05 6.56
C LEU A 165 7.57 -17.25 5.66
N PRO A 166 7.50 -17.12 4.32
CA PRO A 166 7.94 -18.17 3.40
C PRO A 166 9.41 -18.52 3.65
N SER A 167 9.72 -19.80 3.78
CA SER A 167 11.10 -20.31 3.79
C SER A 167 11.55 -20.61 2.36
N PHE A 168 12.79 -20.28 2.02
CA PHE A 168 13.37 -20.59 0.71
C PHE A 168 14.21 -21.87 0.81
N SER A 169 14.09 -22.75 -0.18
CA SER A 169 14.98 -23.87 -0.39
C SER A 169 16.32 -23.40 -0.98
N ASP A 170 17.33 -24.28 -0.98
CA ASP A 170 18.67 -23.94 -1.51
C ASP A 170 18.62 -23.54 -3.00
N VAL A 171 17.76 -24.19 -3.80
CA VAL A 171 17.56 -23.86 -5.21
C VAL A 171 16.95 -22.47 -5.37
N GLU A 172 15.95 -22.14 -4.57
CA GLU A 172 15.30 -20.82 -4.61
C GLU A 172 16.25 -19.72 -4.11
N TYR A 173 17.06 -19.99 -3.08
CA TYR A 173 18.11 -19.07 -2.63
C TYR A 173 19.15 -18.81 -3.73
N SER A 174 19.54 -19.84 -4.47
CA SER A 174 20.46 -19.69 -5.61
C SER A 174 19.86 -18.79 -6.71
N ALA A 175 18.58 -18.98 -7.04
CA ALA A 175 17.89 -18.13 -8.01
C ALA A 175 17.79 -16.67 -7.54
N LEU A 176 17.43 -16.45 -6.26
CA LEU A 176 17.39 -15.11 -5.66
C LEU A 176 18.78 -14.45 -5.64
N SER A 177 19.82 -15.20 -5.27
CA SER A 177 21.21 -14.70 -5.26
C SER A 177 21.69 -14.35 -6.67
N SER A 178 21.31 -15.15 -7.66
CA SER A 178 21.65 -14.89 -9.07
C SER A 178 20.99 -13.60 -9.54
N PHE A 179 19.70 -13.41 -9.26
CA PHE A 179 19.02 -12.15 -9.57
C PHE A 179 19.64 -10.96 -8.82
N ALA A 180 19.89 -11.09 -7.51
CA ALA A 180 20.50 -10.04 -6.70
C ALA A 180 21.90 -9.61 -7.20
N SER A 181 22.58 -10.48 -7.94
CA SER A 181 23.89 -10.17 -8.53
C SER A 181 23.80 -9.37 -9.85
N THR A 182 22.62 -9.34 -10.50
CA THR A 182 22.37 -8.52 -11.69
C THR A 182 22.34 -7.03 -11.36
N SER A 183 22.50 -6.14 -12.35
CA SER A 183 22.40 -4.70 -12.13
C SER A 183 21.03 -4.28 -11.57
N THR A 184 19.95 -4.88 -12.07
CA THR A 184 18.57 -4.69 -11.60
C THR A 184 18.40 -5.17 -10.16
N GLY A 185 18.83 -6.40 -9.85
CA GLY A 185 18.72 -6.96 -8.51
C GLY A 185 19.57 -6.21 -7.47
N GLN A 186 20.75 -5.71 -7.85
CA GLN A 186 21.55 -4.86 -6.96
C GLN A 186 20.80 -3.57 -6.57
N LEU A 187 20.07 -2.95 -7.49
CA LEU A 187 19.28 -1.75 -7.19
C LEU A 187 18.08 -2.08 -6.29
N LEU A 188 17.32 -3.12 -6.63
CA LEU A 188 16.06 -3.43 -5.95
C LEU A 188 16.24 -4.16 -4.61
N ILE A 189 17.17 -5.12 -4.53
CA ILE A 189 17.37 -5.97 -3.35
C ILE A 189 18.46 -5.40 -2.45
N THR A 190 19.64 -5.10 -3.00
CA THR A 190 20.80 -4.71 -2.20
C THR A 190 20.75 -3.24 -1.78
N ARG A 191 20.50 -2.34 -2.74
CA ARG A 191 20.43 -0.89 -2.49
C ARG A 191 19.04 -0.43 -2.03
N GLN A 192 18.05 -1.31 -2.12
CA GLN A 192 16.69 -1.08 -1.66
C GLN A 192 16.12 0.26 -2.17
N VAL A 193 16.17 0.51 -3.48
CA VAL A 193 15.74 1.79 -4.07
C VAL A 193 14.31 2.18 -3.66
N MET A 194 13.43 1.20 -3.46
CA MET A 194 12.05 1.40 -3.00
C MET A 194 11.95 1.88 -1.54
N GLN A 195 13.03 1.79 -0.76
CA GLN A 195 13.12 2.27 0.63
C GLN A 195 14.07 3.46 0.78
N SER A 196 14.62 3.97 -0.32
CA SER A 196 15.53 5.13 -0.35
C SER A 196 14.85 6.40 0.18
N PRO A 197 15.62 7.42 0.62
CA PRO A 197 15.05 8.71 1.02
C PRO A 197 14.14 9.35 -0.04
N ALA A 198 14.52 9.25 -1.33
CA ALA A 198 13.70 9.75 -2.45
C ALA A 198 12.36 9.00 -2.54
N ALA A 199 12.37 7.67 -2.45
CA ALA A 199 11.14 6.88 -2.45
C ALA A 199 10.25 7.21 -1.26
N ARG A 200 10.83 7.38 -0.06
CA ARG A 200 10.10 7.80 1.15
C ARG A 200 9.41 9.15 0.98
N GLN A 201 10.05 10.10 0.30
CA GLN A 201 9.43 11.40 0.00
C GLN A 201 8.22 11.24 -0.92
N VAL A 202 8.36 10.45 -2.01
CA VAL A 202 7.28 10.20 -2.96
C VAL A 202 6.09 9.51 -2.27
N TYR A 203 6.34 8.45 -1.48
CA TYR A 203 5.29 7.77 -0.73
C TYR A 203 4.70 8.64 0.38
N GLY A 204 5.52 9.37 1.13
CA GLY A 204 5.05 10.25 2.21
C GLY A 204 4.09 11.33 1.73
N ARG A 205 4.38 11.92 0.55
CA ARG A 205 3.46 12.84 -0.12
C ARG A 205 2.14 12.15 -0.47
N ARG A 206 2.20 10.99 -1.14
CA ARG A 206 1.00 10.25 -1.55
C ARG A 206 0.14 9.80 -0.36
N ILE A 207 0.77 9.34 0.72
CA ILE A 207 0.08 8.97 1.97
C ILE A 207 -0.63 10.18 2.57
N SER A 208 0.02 11.35 2.60
CA SER A 208 -0.56 12.57 3.17
C SER A 208 -1.78 13.04 2.39
N GLU A 209 -1.75 12.96 1.05
CA GLU A 209 -2.90 13.23 0.17
C GLU A 209 -4.07 12.29 0.49
N LEU A 210 -3.84 10.98 0.48
CA LEU A 210 -4.87 9.96 0.72
C LEU A 210 -5.50 10.10 2.11
N VAL A 211 -4.70 10.39 3.14
CA VAL A 211 -5.21 10.62 4.50
C VAL A 211 -6.03 11.91 4.57
N ALA A 212 -5.65 12.96 3.85
CA ALA A 212 -6.43 14.20 3.78
C ALA A 212 -7.78 14.00 3.06
N GLU A 213 -7.81 13.20 1.99
CA GLU A 213 -9.04 12.79 1.31
C GLU A 213 -9.96 12.01 2.27
N CYS A 214 -9.39 11.13 3.10
CA CYS A 214 -10.14 10.34 4.09
C CYS A 214 -10.64 11.10 5.34
N LYS A 215 -10.35 12.40 5.47
CA LYS A 215 -10.85 13.25 6.55
C LYS A 215 -12.10 14.06 6.16
N GLN A 216 -12.41 14.11 4.87
CA GLN A 216 -13.58 14.80 4.32
C GLN A 216 -14.82 13.91 4.42
#